data_AF-A0A538SJZ3-F1
#
_entry.id   AF-A0A538SJZ3-F1
#
_cell.length_a   1.000
_cell.length_b   1.000
_cell.length_c   1.000
_cell.angle_alpha   90.00
_cell.angle_beta   90.00
_cell.angle_gamma   90.00
#
_symmetry.space_group_name_H-M   'P 1'
#
loop_
_entity.id
_entity.type
_entity.pdbx_description
1 polymer ?
#
loop_
_entity_poly.entity_id
_entity_poly.type
_entity_poly.pdbx_seq_one_letter_code
_entity_poly.pdbx_strand_id
1 'polypeptide(L)'
;MERSIEIKRRAQRFILNRDLDGALSEYEKLVASGDSDPYHSVLLADLLYKKGDAQGATRRYLEAVDGYEKAGLYKNAIAVCKKMLRLSFAPGMVLKRLASLHALDGLATESSLYYMQHADVVLQVDELAEARASPRPRRARWPRRPPATRA
;
A
#
# COMPACT_ATOMS: atom_id res chain seq x y z
N MET A 1 -27.15 0.57 16.04
CA MET A 1 -26.61 1.94 16.04
C MET A 1 -25.90 2.31 17.35
N GLU A 2 -26.49 2.12 18.53
CA GLU A 2 -25.83 2.45 19.81
C GLU A 2 -24.55 1.65 20.10
N ARG A 3 -24.54 0.35 19.77
CA ARG A 3 -23.39 -0.54 20.00
C ARG A 3 -22.14 -0.12 19.21
N SER A 4 -22.30 0.31 17.95
CA SER A 4 -21.20 0.80 17.11
C SER A 4 -20.63 2.13 17.63
N ILE A 5 -21.48 3.01 18.17
CA ILE A 5 -21.05 4.29 18.78
C ILE A 5 -20.26 4.03 20.06
N GLU A 6 -20.70 3.07 20.89
CA GLU A 6 -20.03 2.74 22.13
C GLU A 6 -18.65 2.12 21.89
N ILE A 7 -18.53 1.21 20.91
CA ILE A 7 -17.26 0.61 20.50
C ILE A 7 -16.29 1.69 20.01
N LYS A 8 -16.75 2.65 19.18
CA LYS A 8 -15.92 3.80 18.74
C LYS A 8 -15.44 4.65 19.93
N ARG A 9 -16.32 4.95 20.90
CA ARG A 9 -15.94 5.71 22.11
C ARG A 9 -14.93 4.94 22.96
N ARG A 10 -15.08 3.62 23.12
CA ARG A 10 -14.13 2.77 23.84
C ARG A 10 -12.78 2.77 23.14
N ALA A 11 -12.74 2.57 21.83
CA ALA A 11 -11.51 2.59 21.05
C ALA A 11 -10.81 3.95 21.10
N GLN A 12 -11.55 5.07 21.05
CA GLN A 12 -10.99 6.41 21.23
C GLN A 12 -10.36 6.63 22.62
N ARG A 13 -10.96 6.09 23.67
CA ARG A 13 -10.36 6.13 25.02
C ARG A 13 -9.05 5.34 25.09
N PHE A 14 -8.99 4.17 24.48
CA PHE A 14 -7.77 3.38 24.39
C PHE A 14 -6.67 4.12 23.62
N ILE A 15 -7.01 4.78 22.50
CA ILE A 15 -6.07 5.64 21.74
C ILE A 15 -5.53 6.78 22.62
N LEU A 16 -6.39 7.46 23.40
CA LEU A 16 -5.97 8.54 24.29
C LEU A 16 -5.02 8.02 25.38
N ASN A 17 -5.27 6.82 25.87
CA ASN A 17 -4.44 6.14 26.87
C ASN A 17 -3.16 5.51 26.27
N ARG A 18 -2.88 5.73 24.97
CA ARG A 18 -1.79 5.09 24.21
C ARG A 18 -1.86 3.56 24.14
N ASP A 19 -2.98 2.98 24.52
CA ASP A 19 -3.25 1.56 24.40
C ASP A 19 -3.78 1.28 22.98
N LEU A 20 -2.84 1.03 22.06
CA LEU A 20 -3.20 0.72 20.67
C LEU A 20 -3.80 -0.69 20.53
N ASP A 21 -3.46 -1.61 21.42
CA ASP A 21 -3.92 -2.99 21.38
C ASP A 21 -5.39 -3.11 21.80
N GLY A 22 -5.78 -2.41 22.87
CA GLY A 22 -7.17 -2.28 23.27
C GLY A 22 -8.02 -1.60 22.20
N ALA A 23 -7.48 -0.57 21.54
CA ALA A 23 -8.16 0.11 20.44
C ALA A 23 -8.39 -0.80 19.23
N LEU A 24 -7.36 -1.57 18.83
CA LEU A 24 -7.46 -2.52 17.72
C LEU A 24 -8.51 -3.59 17.99
N SER A 25 -8.52 -4.19 19.18
CA SER A 25 -9.49 -5.22 19.56
C SER A 25 -10.93 -4.72 19.47
N GLU A 26 -11.19 -3.49 19.91
CA GLU A 26 -12.52 -2.89 19.83
C GLU A 26 -12.93 -2.60 18.37
N TYR A 27 -12.03 -2.07 17.54
CA TYR A 27 -12.32 -1.85 16.12
C TYR A 27 -12.50 -3.15 15.33
N GLU A 28 -11.80 -4.24 15.69
CA GLU A 28 -12.02 -5.55 15.07
C GLU A 28 -13.41 -6.11 15.36
N LYS A 29 -13.93 -5.92 16.58
CA LYS A 29 -15.32 -6.28 16.92
C LYS A 29 -16.32 -5.48 16.09
N LEU A 30 -16.00 -4.23 15.78
CA LEU A 30 -16.83 -3.37 14.92
C LEU A 30 -16.93 -3.95 13.50
N VAL A 31 -15.79 -4.29 12.90
CA VAL A 31 -15.73 -4.90 11.55
C VAL A 31 -16.41 -6.28 11.54
N ALA A 32 -16.21 -7.08 12.59
CA ALA A 32 -16.82 -8.41 12.72
C ALA A 32 -18.35 -8.36 12.95
N SER A 33 -18.89 -7.24 13.46
CA SER A 33 -20.31 -7.12 13.77
C SER A 33 -21.21 -6.92 12.55
N GLY A 34 -20.64 -6.92 11.34
CA GLY A 34 -21.39 -6.80 10.08
C GLY A 34 -21.75 -5.36 9.70
N ASP A 35 -21.34 -4.38 10.51
CA ASP A 35 -21.36 -2.96 10.17
C ASP A 35 -20.23 -2.70 9.16
N SER A 36 -20.46 -3.12 7.90
CA SER A 36 -19.50 -3.18 6.80
C SER A 36 -19.19 -1.80 6.21
N ASP A 37 -19.06 -0.78 7.05
CA ASP A 37 -18.61 0.53 6.63
C ASP A 37 -17.09 0.46 6.34
N PRO A 38 -16.66 0.65 5.09
CA PRO A 38 -15.24 0.56 4.72
C PRO A 38 -14.36 1.57 5.48
N TYR A 39 -14.97 2.61 6.05
CA TYR A 39 -14.29 3.57 6.91
C TYR A 39 -13.67 2.93 8.16
N HIS A 40 -14.28 1.88 8.71
CA HIS A 40 -13.77 1.21 9.92
C HIS A 40 -12.46 0.47 9.61
N SER A 41 -12.36 -0.13 8.43
CA SER A 41 -11.13 -0.76 7.95
C SER A 41 -10.00 0.26 7.73
N VAL A 42 -10.32 1.49 7.28
CA VAL A 42 -9.34 2.61 7.19
C VAL A 42 -8.79 2.97 8.56
N LEU A 43 -9.66 3.13 9.56
CA LEU A 43 -9.26 3.48 10.93
C LEU A 43 -8.38 2.38 11.55
N LEU A 44 -8.73 1.12 11.33
CA LEU A 44 -7.94 0.00 11.80
C LEU A 44 -6.56 -0.02 11.12
N ALA A 45 -6.50 0.25 9.82
CA ALA A 45 -5.24 0.36 9.09
C ALA A 45 -4.32 1.47 9.63
N ASP A 46 -4.90 2.62 9.99
CA ASP A 46 -4.17 3.72 10.65
C ASP A 46 -3.57 3.30 12.00
N LEU A 47 -4.31 2.55 12.80
CA LEU A 47 -3.84 2.05 14.09
C LEU A 47 -2.71 1.02 13.92
N LEU A 48 -2.87 0.10 12.97
CA LEU A 48 -1.82 -0.88 12.63
C LEU A 48 -0.54 -0.18 12.16
N TYR A 49 -0.68 0.87 11.35
CA TYR A 49 0.48 1.66 10.92
C TYR A 49 1.16 2.35 12.10
N LYS A 50 0.40 2.97 13.01
CA LYS A 50 0.95 3.59 14.23
C LYS A 50 1.66 2.60 15.14
N LYS A 51 1.23 1.34 15.14
CA LYS A 51 1.87 0.24 15.89
C LYS A 51 3.14 -0.29 15.19
N GLY A 52 3.36 0.08 13.93
CA GLY A 52 4.49 -0.38 13.12
C GLY A 52 4.20 -1.60 12.25
N ASP A 53 2.96 -2.12 12.26
CA ASP A 53 2.55 -3.22 11.38
C ASP A 53 2.12 -2.69 10.01
N ALA A 54 3.11 -2.38 9.18
CA ALA A 54 2.90 -1.90 7.81
C ALA A 54 2.17 -2.93 6.92
N GLN A 55 2.43 -4.23 7.13
CA GLN A 55 1.80 -5.28 6.32
C GLN A 55 0.32 -5.45 6.68
N GLY A 56 -0.01 -5.46 7.97
CA GLY A 56 -1.38 -5.45 8.46
C GLY A 56 -2.14 -4.22 8.01
N ALA A 57 -1.52 -3.04 8.13
CA ALA A 57 -2.11 -1.79 7.65
C ALA A 57 -2.43 -1.87 6.15
N THR A 58 -1.48 -2.35 5.33
CA THR A 58 -1.69 -2.51 3.88
C THR A 58 -2.90 -3.39 3.57
N ARG A 59 -3.04 -4.54 4.24
CA ARG A 59 -4.18 -5.45 4.04
C ARG A 59 -5.52 -4.77 4.35
N ARG A 60 -5.62 -4.08 5.50
CA ARG A 60 -6.85 -3.40 5.92
C ARG A 60 -7.19 -2.20 5.06
N TYR A 61 -6.18 -1.48 4.55
CA TYR A 61 -6.41 -0.42 3.59
C TYR A 61 -6.99 -0.93 2.27
N LEU A 62 -6.48 -2.05 1.76
CA LEU A 62 -7.02 -2.65 0.53
C LEU A 62 -8.45 -3.12 0.71
N GLU A 63 -8.75 -3.76 1.84
CA GLU A 63 -10.11 -4.15 2.20
C GLU A 63 -11.08 -2.96 2.22
N ALA A 64 -10.63 -1.80 2.73
CA ALA A 64 -11.42 -0.57 2.67
C ALA A 64 -11.66 -0.09 1.23
N VAL A 65 -10.62 -0.14 0.38
CA VAL A 65 -10.74 0.23 -1.04
C VAL A 65 -11.72 -0.70 -1.75
N ASP A 66 -11.62 -2.02 -1.53
CA ASP A 66 -12.56 -3.03 -2.03
C ASP A 66 -14.00 -2.73 -1.59
N GLY A 67 -14.20 -2.35 -0.33
CA GLY A 67 -15.50 -1.97 0.20
C GLY A 67 -16.07 -0.72 -0.46
N TYR A 68 -15.25 0.32 -0.65
CA TYR A 68 -15.67 1.55 -1.33
C TYR A 68 -15.94 1.34 -2.82
N GLU A 69 -15.16 0.49 -3.50
CA GLU A 69 -15.41 0.09 -4.89
C GLU A 69 -16.75 -0.63 -5.04
N LYS A 70 -17.04 -1.62 -4.19
CA LYS A 70 -18.32 -2.34 -4.19
C LYS A 70 -19.52 -1.44 -3.90
N ALA A 71 -19.32 -0.41 -3.07
CA ALA A 71 -20.33 0.59 -2.76
C ALA A 71 -20.49 1.67 -3.86
N GLY A 72 -19.67 1.65 -4.92
CA GLY A 72 -19.67 2.68 -5.97
C GLY A 72 -19.12 4.04 -5.50
N LEU A 73 -18.48 4.08 -4.32
CA LEU A 73 -17.92 5.30 -3.71
C LEU A 73 -16.48 5.52 -4.18
N TYR A 74 -16.28 5.66 -5.49
CA TYR A 74 -14.95 5.71 -6.11
C TYR A 74 -14.06 6.85 -5.59
N LYS A 75 -14.64 8.01 -5.26
CA LYS A 75 -13.89 9.14 -4.67
C LYS A 75 -13.27 8.81 -3.32
N ASN A 76 -13.98 8.03 -2.49
CA ASN A 76 -13.47 7.58 -1.19
C ASN A 76 -12.36 6.54 -1.38
N ALA A 77 -12.55 5.60 -2.31
CA ALA A 77 -11.52 4.63 -2.69
C ALA A 77 -10.24 5.32 -3.17
N ILE A 78 -10.37 6.34 -4.05
CA ILE A 78 -9.25 7.16 -4.54
C ILE A 78 -8.51 7.85 -3.38
N ALA A 79 -9.24 8.43 -2.42
CA ALA A 79 -8.63 9.09 -1.27
C ALA A 79 -7.79 8.10 -0.43
N VAL A 80 -8.30 6.88 -0.21
CA VAL A 80 -7.57 5.83 0.49
C VAL A 80 -6.33 5.39 -0.28
N CYS A 81 -6.45 5.13 -1.59
CA CYS A 81 -5.29 4.78 -2.43
C CYS A 81 -4.22 5.89 -2.44
N LYS A 82 -4.61 7.16 -2.54
CA LYS A 82 -3.68 8.31 -2.46
C LYS A 82 -2.95 8.33 -1.12
N LYS A 83 -3.64 8.03 -0.03
CA LYS A 83 -3.04 7.92 1.30
C LYS A 83 -2.03 6.78 1.37
N MET A 84 -2.36 5.60 0.83
CA MET A 84 -1.43 4.46 0.78
C MET A 84 -0.16 4.79 -0.01
N LEU A 85 -0.26 5.52 -1.14
CA LEU A 85 0.90 5.97 -1.90
C LEU A 85 1.81 6.91 -1.09
N ARG A 86 1.23 7.85 -0.32
CA ARG A 86 2.01 8.74 0.56
C ARG A 86 2.74 7.99 1.67
N LEU A 87 2.21 6.84 2.10
CA LEU A 87 2.82 5.97 3.10
C LEU A 87 3.72 4.89 2.47
N SER A 88 3.92 4.92 1.14
CA SER A 88 4.71 3.95 0.38
C SER A 88 4.25 2.49 0.55
N PHE A 89 2.95 2.27 0.78
CA PHE A 89 2.38 0.94 0.89
C PHE A 89 2.09 0.34 -0.48
N ALA A 90 2.83 -0.72 -0.83
CA ALA A 90 2.65 -1.52 -2.04
C ALA A 90 2.39 -0.66 -3.30
N PRO A 91 3.30 0.26 -3.66
CA PRO A 91 3.06 1.32 -4.65
C PRO A 91 2.62 0.78 -6.01
N GLY A 92 3.20 -0.32 -6.50
CA GLY A 92 2.78 -0.94 -7.77
C GLY A 92 1.30 -1.33 -7.77
N MET A 93 0.85 -2.10 -6.78
CA MET A 93 -0.56 -2.52 -6.70
C MET A 93 -1.49 -1.32 -6.53
N VAL A 94 -1.12 -0.34 -5.70
CA VAL A 94 -1.95 0.83 -5.43
C VAL A 94 -2.06 1.74 -6.67
N LEU A 95 -0.99 1.95 -7.43
CA LEU A 95 -1.01 2.75 -8.67
C LEU A 95 -1.97 2.15 -9.70
N LYS A 96 -1.91 0.84 -9.93
CA LYS A 96 -2.84 0.16 -10.85
C LYS A 96 -4.30 0.34 -10.44
N ARG A 97 -4.56 0.16 -9.15
CA ARG A 97 -5.91 0.28 -8.59
C ARG A 97 -6.43 1.71 -8.66
N LEU A 98 -5.58 2.67 -8.34
CA LEU A 98 -5.89 4.08 -8.43
C LEU A 98 -6.16 4.51 -9.88
N ALA A 99 -5.42 4.00 -10.86
CA ALA A 99 -5.71 4.21 -12.28
C ALA A 99 -7.10 3.68 -12.67
N SER A 100 -7.41 2.44 -12.26
CA SER A 100 -8.72 1.81 -12.51
C SER A 100 -9.87 2.62 -11.90
N LEU A 101 -9.69 3.10 -10.67
CA LEU A 101 -10.67 3.93 -9.97
C LEU A 101 -10.91 5.28 -10.65
N HIS A 102 -9.87 5.95 -11.16
CA HIS A 102 -10.04 7.20 -11.90
C HIS A 102 -10.75 6.97 -13.24
N ALA A 103 -10.53 5.82 -13.89
CA ALA A 103 -11.30 5.46 -15.09
C ALA A 103 -12.79 5.28 -14.77
N LEU A 104 -13.12 4.63 -13.65
CA LEU A 104 -14.50 4.45 -13.18
C LEU A 104 -15.17 5.77 -12.76
N ASP A 105 -14.41 6.73 -12.22
CA ASP A 105 -14.90 8.09 -11.88
C ASP A 105 -15.03 9.00 -13.12
N GLY A 106 -14.62 8.55 -14.32
CA GLY A 106 -14.68 9.32 -15.57
C GLY A 106 -13.48 10.22 -15.82
N LEU A 107 -12.42 10.10 -15.03
CA LEU A 107 -11.19 10.89 -15.11
C LEU A 107 -10.12 10.17 -15.95
N ALA A 108 -10.36 10.07 -17.26
CA ALA A 108 -9.50 9.30 -18.18
C ALA A 108 -8.04 9.79 -18.22
N THR A 109 -7.80 11.11 -18.15
CA THR A 109 -6.44 11.68 -18.17
C THR A 109 -5.62 11.25 -16.95
N GLU A 110 -6.22 11.34 -15.75
CA GLU A 110 -5.58 10.90 -14.51
C GLU A 110 -5.34 9.39 -14.54
N SER A 111 -6.34 8.62 -14.99
CA SER A 111 -6.21 7.17 -15.18
C SER A 111 -4.98 6.81 -16.03
N SER A 112 -4.82 7.44 -17.19
CA SER A 112 -3.67 7.20 -18.07
C SER A 112 -2.35 7.55 -17.40
N LEU A 113 -2.29 8.66 -16.65
CA LEU A 113 -1.09 9.05 -15.90
C LEU A 113 -0.68 7.97 -14.88
N TYR A 114 -1.62 7.45 -14.09
CA TYR A 114 -1.33 6.43 -13.09
C TYR A 114 -1.02 5.06 -13.70
N TYR A 115 -1.59 4.72 -14.87
CA TYR A 115 -1.20 3.52 -15.60
C TYR A 115 0.25 3.60 -16.11
N MET A 116 0.69 4.77 -16.60
CA MET A 116 2.09 4.97 -16.99
C MET A 116 3.01 4.81 -15.79
N GLN A 117 2.70 5.45 -14.66
CA GLN A 117 3.49 5.30 -13.43
C GLN A 117 3.55 3.85 -12.93
N HIS A 118 2.45 3.12 -13.03
CA HIS A 118 2.43 1.70 -12.71
C HIS A 118 3.36 0.89 -13.64
N ALA A 119 3.33 1.17 -14.95
CA ALA A 119 4.21 0.51 -15.91
C ALA A 119 5.69 0.77 -15.58
N ASP A 120 6.05 2.01 -15.26
CA ASP A 120 7.42 2.38 -14.88
C ASP A 120 7.90 1.60 -13.64
N VAL A 121 7.05 1.48 -12.62
CA VAL A 121 7.37 0.73 -11.39
C VAL A 121 7.55 -0.76 -11.68
N VAL A 122 6.72 -1.35 -12.54
CA VAL A 122 6.82 -2.77 -12.91
C VAL A 122 8.09 -3.03 -13.71
N LEU A 123 8.40 -2.18 -14.69
CA LEU A 123 9.61 -2.30 -15.50
C LEU A 123 10.89 -2.20 -14.66
N GLN A 124 10.94 -1.25 -13.72
CA GLN A 124 12.08 -1.14 -12.79
C GLN A 124 12.27 -2.41 -11.94
N VAL A 125 11.17 -3.03 -11.50
CA VAL A 125 11.23 -4.27 -10.72
C VAL A 125 11.74 -5.43 -11.58
N ASP A 126 11.32 -5.50 -12.84
CA ASP A 126 11.73 -6.54 -13.79
C ASP A 126 13.23 -6.41 -14.15
N GLU A 127 13.69 -5.19 -14.46
CA GLU A 127 15.10 -4.88 -14.70
C GLU A 127 15.99 -5.24 -13.49
N LEU A 128 15.51 -4.96 -12.27
CA LEU A 128 16.23 -5.33 -11.04
C LEU A 128 16.26 -6.84 -10.82
N ALA A 129 15.22 -7.57 -11.22
CA ALA A 129 15.19 -9.03 -11.15
C ALA A 129 16.17 -9.65 -12.16
N GLU A 130 16.18 -9.15 -13.40
CA GLU A 130 17.12 -9.58 -14.45
C GLU A 130 18.57 -9.28 -14.05
N ALA A 131 18.86 -8.09 -13.53
CA ALA A 131 20.19 -7.70 -13.06
C ALA A 131 20.69 -8.57 -11.89
N ARG A 132 19.79 -9.08 -11.04
CA ARG A 132 20.13 -10.02 -9.95
C ARG A 132 20.35 -11.44 -10.45
N ALA A 133 19.61 -11.86 -11.47
CA ALA A 133 19.73 -13.18 -12.08
C ALA A 133 20.98 -13.29 -12.98
N SER A 134 21.44 -12.16 -13.54
CA SER A 134 22.67 -12.11 -14.32
C SER A 134 23.89 -12.35 -13.43
N PRO A 135 24.70 -13.40 -13.66
CA PRO A 135 25.91 -13.61 -12.90
C PRO A 135 26.83 -12.42 -13.13
N ARG A 136 27.17 -11.69 -12.05
CA ARG A 136 28.19 -10.64 -12.10
C ARG A 136 29.40 -11.21 -12.82
N PRO A 137 29.91 -10.56 -13.89
CA PRO A 137 31.09 -11.06 -14.56
C PRO A 137 32.17 -11.18 -13.48
N ARG A 138 32.65 -12.40 -13.22
CA ARG A 138 33.86 -12.65 -12.44
C ARG A 138 34.88 -11.70 -13.02
N ARG A 139 35.28 -10.65 -12.27
CA ARG A 139 36.21 -9.60 -12.73
C ARG A 139 37.27 -10.29 -13.56
N ALA A 140 37.18 -10.12 -14.89
CA ALA A 140 38.12 -10.75 -15.79
C ALA A 140 39.48 -10.23 -15.34
N ARG A 141 40.30 -11.13 -14.80
CA ARG A 141 41.64 -10.81 -14.33
C ARG A 141 42.38 -10.38 -15.58
N TRP A 142 42.43 -9.07 -15.83
CA TRP A 142 43.09 -8.52 -17.00
C TRP A 142 44.48 -9.13 -17.06
N PRO A 143 44.86 -9.83 -18.15
CA PRO A 143 46.20 -10.36 -18.24
C PRO A 143 47.16 -9.18 -18.12
N ARG A 144 48.02 -9.21 -17.10
CA ARG A 144 49.07 -8.21 -16.93
C ARG A 144 49.84 -8.14 -18.24
N ARG A 145 49.81 -6.99 -18.92
CA ARG A 145 50.63 -6.76 -20.12
C ARG A 145 52.07 -7.16 -19.81
N PRO A 146 52.71 -8.03 -20.61
CA PRO A 146 54.11 -8.38 -20.38
C PRO A 146 54.99 -7.13 -20.60
N PRO A 147 56.11 -7.01 -19.88
CA PRO A 147 57.01 -5.88 -20.02
C PRO A 147 57.62 -5.86 -21.42
N ALA A 148 57.62 -4.70 -22.06
CA ALA A 148 58.28 -4.49 -23.34
C ALA A 148 59.79 -4.67 -23.17
N THR A 149 60.34 -5.73 -23.75
CA THR A 149 61.79 -5.88 -23.96
C THR A 149 62.22 -4.82 -24.97
N ARG A 150 62.98 -3.83 -24.49
CA ARG A 150 63.72 -2.87 -25.31
C ARG A 150 65.02 -3.56 -25.77
N ALA A 151 65.20 -3.68 -27.08
CA ALA A 151 66.50 -3.93 -27.70
C ALA A 151 67.16 -2.59 -28.04
#